data_AF-A0A3L7T9T8-F1
#
_entry.id   AF-A0A3L7T9T8-F1
#
_cell.length_a   1.000
_cell.length_b   1.000
_cell.length_c   1.000
_cell.angle_alpha   90.00
_cell.angle_beta   90.00
_cell.angle_gamma   90.00
#
_symmetry.space_group_name_H-M   'P 1'
#
loop_
_entity.id
_entity.type
_entity.pdbx_description
1 polymer ?
#
loop_
_entity_poly.entity_id
_entity_poly.type
_entity_poly.pdbx_seq_one_letter_code
_entity_poly.pdbx_strand_id
1 'polypeptide(L)'
;MRHHAWHTNQEVCARLADAIDGDECAPRTSPQSRQFLLLLTALLPTLALSGFVQKPPQADRLISGARETNESRSDVMVNARMLAAVLGASCAVSAQGSAQGSAQGDAQGDAVEWRVTDGGNGHWYQLTAAISRWPDSAASAVSLGGMLCSITTEAENSFIVSLIGDQTCWIGGRRNPANFSEFVWLDGSTWKHTHFQIGEPNGCNPCGEALYLAMNAVGWDDTGLASNDPGFRGIVEWEGDCNNNSIIDYGEIRAGLAIDTNANNIPDTCECAENPALPICCPGDVVASGEVNAVDLAAVLSAWGTDGGKFRRADVDGSGLVDAADLTVVLSSWGSCL
;
A
#
# COMPACT_ATOMS: atom_id res chain seq x y z
N MET A 1 7.54 23.04 18.69
CA MET A 1 7.83 21.61 18.52
C MET A 1 6.52 20.95 18.13
N ARG A 2 6.15 21.07 16.85
CA ARG A 2 4.98 20.38 16.30
C ARG A 2 5.53 19.09 15.73
N HIS A 3 4.93 17.98 16.13
CA HIS A 3 5.17 16.68 15.52
C HIS A 3 4.86 16.84 14.02
N HIS A 4 5.85 16.67 13.15
CA HIS A 4 5.59 16.28 11.75
C HIS A 4 5.25 14.78 11.74
N ALA A 5 4.33 14.40 12.64
CA ALA A 5 3.60 13.17 12.50
C ALA A 5 2.79 13.38 11.23
N TRP A 6 3.03 12.52 10.25
CA TRP A 6 2.13 12.20 9.16
C TRP A 6 0.73 12.75 9.44
N HIS A 7 0.29 13.72 8.63
CA HIS A 7 -1.14 13.94 8.49
C HIS A 7 -1.67 12.56 8.13
N THR A 8 -2.35 11.92 9.09
CA THR A 8 -2.74 10.51 9.06
C THR A 8 -3.19 10.11 7.67
N ASN A 9 -2.92 8.88 7.22
CA ASN A 9 -3.50 8.38 5.98
C ASN A 9 -5.03 8.60 5.96
N GLN A 10 -5.65 8.67 7.14
CA GLN A 10 -7.04 9.07 7.34
C GLN A 10 -7.34 10.57 7.10
N GLU A 11 -6.52 11.52 7.55
CA GLU A 11 -6.65 12.96 7.25
C GLU A 11 -6.34 13.26 5.78
N VAL A 12 -5.37 12.58 5.18
CA VAL A 12 -5.03 12.73 3.75
C VAL A 12 -6.11 12.09 2.89
N CYS A 13 -6.60 10.89 3.23
CA CYS A 13 -7.79 10.32 2.58
C CYS A 13 -9.04 11.17 2.82
N ALA A 14 -9.18 11.83 3.98
CA ALA A 14 -10.29 12.76 4.22
C ALA A 14 -10.14 14.04 3.39
N ARG A 15 -8.93 14.58 3.21
CA ARG A 15 -8.66 15.73 2.33
C ARG A 15 -8.81 15.38 0.85
N LEU A 16 -8.50 14.15 0.48
CA LEU A 16 -8.72 13.59 -0.86
C LEU A 16 -10.21 13.34 -1.08
N ALA A 17 -10.91 12.76 -0.10
CA ALA A 17 -12.37 12.56 -0.12
C ALA A 17 -13.11 13.90 -0.16
N ASP A 18 -12.72 14.90 0.65
CA ASP A 18 -13.26 16.26 0.56
C ASP A 18 -12.98 16.90 -0.82
N ALA A 19 -11.86 16.55 -1.46
CA ALA A 19 -11.52 17.04 -2.79
C ALA A 19 -12.25 16.29 -3.92
N ILE A 20 -12.66 15.03 -3.71
CA ILE A 20 -13.36 14.17 -4.68
C ILE A 20 -14.89 14.30 -4.52
N ASP A 21 -15.41 14.29 -3.28
CA ASP A 21 -16.84 14.40 -2.96
C ASP A 21 -17.41 15.81 -3.27
N GLY A 22 -16.54 16.82 -3.36
CA GLY A 22 -16.89 18.15 -3.86
C GLY A 22 -17.35 18.17 -5.33
N ASP A 23 -17.00 17.15 -6.12
CA ASP A 23 -17.34 17.04 -7.54
C ASP A 23 -18.75 16.46 -7.81
N GLU A 24 -19.49 15.98 -6.79
CA GLU A 24 -20.88 15.50 -6.96
C GLU A 24 -21.96 16.61 -6.90
N CYS A 25 -21.58 17.89 -6.89
CA CYS A 25 -22.52 19.00 -6.79
C CYS A 25 -23.05 19.53 -8.14
N ALA A 26 -23.82 18.71 -8.89
CA ALA A 26 -24.98 19.14 -9.72
C ALA A 26 -25.78 17.91 -10.22
N PRO A 27 -27.13 17.97 -10.26
CA PRO A 27 -27.98 16.79 -10.15
C PRO A 27 -28.03 15.98 -11.45
N ARG A 28 -27.55 14.73 -11.42
CA ARG A 28 -28.08 13.68 -12.31
C ARG A 28 -29.00 12.78 -11.53
N THR A 29 -30.29 13.08 -11.63
CA THR A 29 -31.35 12.12 -11.36
C THR A 29 -31.15 10.88 -12.26
N SER A 30 -30.75 9.75 -11.67
CA SER A 30 -31.15 8.44 -12.20
C SER A 30 -31.34 7.45 -11.02
N PRO A 31 -32.46 6.70 -10.97
CA PRO A 31 -32.87 5.97 -9.78
C PRO A 31 -32.24 4.56 -9.72
N GLN A 32 -30.90 4.44 -9.70
CA GLN A 32 -30.24 3.14 -9.55
C GLN A 32 -29.07 3.08 -8.56
N SER A 33 -28.67 4.18 -7.91
CA SER A 33 -27.55 4.17 -6.93
C SER A 33 -27.97 4.32 -5.45
N ARG A 34 -29.27 4.35 -5.12
CA ARG A 34 -29.75 4.41 -3.72
C ARG A 34 -29.96 3.02 -3.09
N GLN A 35 -28.96 2.15 -3.10
CA GLN A 35 -29.08 0.85 -2.40
C GLN A 35 -27.89 0.41 -1.55
N PHE A 36 -26.88 1.26 -1.32
CA PHE A 36 -25.69 0.81 -0.57
C PHE A 36 -25.18 1.77 0.50
N LEU A 37 -26.06 2.42 1.27
CA LEU A 37 -25.69 2.92 2.60
C LEU A 37 -26.94 3.28 3.41
N LEU A 38 -27.50 2.31 4.15
CA LEU A 38 -28.40 2.53 5.29
C LEU A 38 -28.77 1.16 5.89
N LEU A 39 -27.85 0.51 6.60
CA LEU A 39 -28.19 -0.59 7.52
C LEU A 39 -27.08 -0.72 8.58
N LEU A 40 -26.95 0.30 9.43
CA LEU A 40 -26.26 0.18 10.70
C LEU A 40 -26.95 1.11 11.71
N THR A 41 -28.07 0.62 12.23
CA THR A 41 -28.62 0.92 13.57
C THR A 41 -29.98 0.21 13.68
N ALA A 42 -30.01 -0.94 14.36
CA ALA A 42 -31.05 -1.33 15.33
C ALA A 42 -30.95 -2.83 15.68
N LEU A 43 -31.03 -3.10 17.00
CA LEU A 43 -31.48 -4.33 17.67
C LEU A 43 -30.42 -5.35 18.13
N LEU A 44 -30.03 -5.22 19.40
CA LEU A 44 -30.20 -6.24 20.46
C LEU A 44 -30.55 -5.48 21.76
N PRO A 45 -31.24 -6.04 22.79
CA PRO A 45 -31.61 -7.45 23.02
C PRO A 45 -33.09 -7.68 23.45
N THR A 46 -33.56 -8.94 23.43
CA THR A 46 -34.51 -9.43 24.46
C THR A 46 -34.51 -10.96 24.54
N LEU A 47 -34.25 -11.45 25.75
CA LEU A 47 -34.41 -12.84 26.20
C LEU A 47 -35.88 -13.27 26.16
N ALA A 48 -36.18 -14.49 25.72
CA ALA A 48 -37.08 -15.41 26.44
C ALA A 48 -37.06 -16.84 25.87
N LEU A 49 -36.96 -17.76 26.83
CA LEU A 49 -37.07 -19.22 26.84
C LEU A 49 -37.97 -19.92 25.80
N SER A 50 -37.46 -21.01 25.23
CA SER A 50 -37.98 -22.41 25.31
C SER A 50 -37.19 -23.22 24.26
N GLY A 51 -36.31 -24.17 24.62
CA GLY A 51 -36.66 -25.42 25.26
C GLY A 51 -37.22 -26.38 24.21
N PHE A 52 -36.39 -27.21 23.55
CA PHE A 52 -36.68 -28.63 23.30
C PHE A 52 -35.47 -29.36 22.73
N VAL A 53 -35.19 -30.48 23.38
CA VAL A 53 -34.14 -31.47 23.17
C VAL A 53 -34.57 -32.43 22.06
N GLN A 54 -33.68 -32.79 21.11
CA GLN A 54 -33.54 -34.19 20.69
C GLN A 54 -32.25 -34.50 19.90
N LYS A 55 -31.56 -35.51 20.42
CA LYS A 55 -30.35 -36.23 19.97
C LYS A 55 -30.71 -37.23 18.82
N PRO A 56 -29.76 -37.70 17.98
CA PRO A 56 -30.05 -38.27 16.65
C PRO A 56 -30.33 -39.78 16.70
N PRO A 57 -30.81 -40.39 15.61
CA PRO A 57 -30.87 -41.84 15.49
C PRO A 57 -29.61 -42.41 14.83
N GLN A 58 -29.00 -43.39 15.51
CA GLN A 58 -28.29 -44.50 14.90
C GLN A 58 -29.23 -45.70 14.79
N ALA A 59 -29.08 -46.50 13.73
CA ALA A 59 -29.26 -47.96 13.64
C ALA A 59 -29.05 -48.36 12.16
N ASP A 60 -28.00 -49.09 11.80
CA ASP A 60 -27.79 -50.54 11.90
C ASP A 60 -28.53 -51.40 10.85
N ARG A 61 -27.78 -52.40 10.34
CA ARG A 61 -28.12 -53.58 9.48
C ARG A 61 -27.75 -53.46 7.99
N LEU A 62 -27.17 -54.46 7.30
CA LEU A 62 -26.75 -55.83 7.61
C LEU A 62 -25.79 -56.34 6.51
N ILE A 63 -25.05 -57.39 6.89
CA ILE A 63 -24.02 -58.19 6.21
C ILE A 63 -24.52 -58.94 4.96
N SER A 64 -23.71 -59.04 3.89
CA SER A 64 -23.44 -60.30 3.16
C SER A 64 -22.29 -60.17 2.13
N GLY A 65 -21.36 -61.13 2.13
CA GLY A 65 -20.66 -61.55 0.91
C GLY A 65 -19.14 -61.43 0.90
N ALA A 66 -18.46 -62.49 1.33
CA ALA A 66 -17.01 -62.66 1.39
C ALA A 66 -16.29 -62.64 0.04
N ARG A 67 -15.01 -62.22 0.05
CA ARG A 67 -13.88 -63.03 -0.48
C ARG A 67 -12.53 -62.51 0.04
N GLU A 68 -11.91 -63.30 0.91
CA GLU A 68 -10.49 -63.21 1.28
C GLU A 68 -9.61 -63.91 0.22
N THR A 69 -8.44 -63.33 -0.06
CA THR A 69 -7.11 -63.98 -0.18
C THR A 69 -6.09 -62.83 -0.13
N ASN A 70 -5.45 -62.54 1.01
CA ASN A 70 -4.24 -63.17 1.55
C ASN A 70 -2.96 -62.85 0.75
N GLU A 71 -2.15 -61.92 1.26
CA GLU A 71 -0.67 -61.95 1.42
C GLU A 71 -0.27 -60.58 2.06
N SER A 72 0.04 -60.47 3.36
CA SER A 72 1.35 -60.74 4.00
C SER A 72 2.51 -60.12 3.20
N ARG A 73 3.30 -59.15 3.66
CA ARG A 73 3.91 -58.97 4.99
C ARG A 73 4.59 -57.59 5.09
N SER A 74 4.65 -57.11 6.33
CA SER A 74 5.57 -56.14 6.94
C SER A 74 6.93 -55.92 6.25
N ASP A 75 7.40 -54.66 6.20
CA ASP A 75 8.70 -54.31 6.79
C ASP A 75 8.85 -52.80 7.07
N VAL A 76 9.64 -52.53 8.10
CA VAL A 76 9.78 -51.32 8.90
C VAL A 76 11.14 -50.66 8.59
N MET A 77 11.16 -49.32 8.59
CA MET A 77 12.29 -48.40 8.80
C MET A 77 13.47 -48.29 7.80
N VAL A 78 13.70 -47.02 7.45
CA VAL A 78 15.00 -46.30 7.41
C VAL A 78 16.02 -46.75 6.35
N ASN A 79 16.32 -45.85 5.41
CA ASN A 79 17.64 -45.84 4.77
C ASN A 79 18.11 -44.41 4.48
N ALA A 80 18.94 -43.90 5.38
CA ALA A 80 19.88 -42.83 5.12
C ALA A 80 20.99 -43.35 4.19
N ARG A 81 21.33 -42.60 3.14
CA ARG A 81 22.57 -42.78 2.38
C ARG A 81 23.21 -41.42 2.07
N MET A 82 24.11 -41.00 2.95
CA MET A 82 25.30 -40.24 2.55
C MET A 82 26.27 -41.22 1.88
N LEU A 83 26.72 -40.93 0.66
CA LEU A 83 28.14 -41.08 0.30
C LEU A 83 28.47 -40.24 -0.93
N ALA A 84 29.52 -39.45 -0.79
CA ALA A 84 30.05 -38.49 -1.75
C ALA A 84 30.65 -39.14 -3.01
N ALA A 85 30.52 -38.44 -4.14
CA ALA A 85 31.41 -38.57 -5.29
C ALA A 85 31.81 -37.17 -5.76
N VAL A 86 33.02 -36.75 -5.36
CA VAL A 86 33.76 -35.63 -5.94
C VAL A 86 34.50 -36.16 -7.17
N LEU A 87 34.31 -35.53 -8.34
CA LEU A 87 35.35 -35.31 -9.37
C LEU A 87 34.77 -34.47 -10.53
N GLY A 88 35.19 -33.21 -10.59
CA GLY A 88 35.68 -32.55 -11.82
C GLY A 88 34.70 -32.20 -12.94
N ALA A 89 34.11 -31.01 -12.88
CA ALA A 89 33.87 -30.18 -14.06
C ALA A 89 33.81 -28.70 -13.64
N SER A 90 34.97 -28.02 -13.66
CA SER A 90 35.05 -26.57 -13.50
C SER A 90 34.61 -25.90 -14.80
N CYS A 91 33.33 -25.51 -14.87
CA CYS A 91 32.83 -24.54 -15.82
C CYS A 91 32.33 -23.36 -14.99
N ALA A 92 33.11 -22.29 -14.88
CA ALA A 92 32.69 -21.07 -14.22
C ALA A 92 31.51 -20.46 -15.01
N VAL A 93 30.29 -20.68 -14.54
CA VAL A 93 29.13 -19.86 -14.89
C VAL A 93 29.06 -18.75 -13.86
N SER A 94 29.28 -17.52 -14.34
CA SER A 94 29.00 -16.29 -13.63
C SER A 94 27.59 -16.31 -13.05
N ALA A 95 27.48 -16.19 -11.72
CA ALA A 95 26.22 -15.93 -11.04
C ALA A 95 25.76 -14.51 -11.39
N GLN A 96 24.94 -14.40 -12.43
CA GLN A 96 23.99 -13.29 -12.54
C GLN A 96 22.73 -13.75 -11.81
N GLY A 97 22.56 -13.28 -10.57
CA GLY A 97 21.27 -13.36 -9.89
C GLY A 97 20.25 -12.61 -10.72
N SER A 98 19.42 -13.34 -11.44
CA SER A 98 18.26 -12.83 -12.15
C SER A 98 17.04 -13.25 -11.34
N ALA A 99 16.63 -12.40 -10.40
CA ALA A 99 15.29 -12.45 -9.87
C ALA A 99 14.35 -11.95 -10.98
N GLN A 100 13.87 -12.87 -11.83
CA GLN A 100 12.74 -12.61 -12.70
C GLN A 100 11.46 -12.90 -11.93
N GLY A 101 11.02 -11.91 -11.15
CA GLY A 101 9.61 -11.72 -10.86
C GLY A 101 9.01 -10.91 -12.00
N SER A 102 8.12 -11.51 -12.78
CA SER A 102 7.42 -10.83 -13.86
C SER A 102 6.37 -9.88 -13.29
N ALA A 103 6.76 -8.64 -13.01
CA ALA A 103 5.85 -7.51 -13.00
C ALA A 103 5.94 -6.83 -14.36
N GLN A 104 4.86 -6.90 -15.13
CA GLN A 104 4.72 -6.13 -16.36
C GLN A 104 4.48 -4.66 -15.94
N GLY A 105 5.56 -3.93 -15.68
CA GLY A 105 5.56 -2.50 -15.41
C GLY A 105 5.99 -1.74 -16.66
N ASP A 106 5.11 -0.90 -17.19
CA ASP A 106 5.52 0.17 -18.09
C ASP A 106 6.57 1.02 -17.35
N ALA A 107 7.67 1.36 -18.03
CA ALA A 107 8.86 1.96 -17.43
C ALA A 107 8.55 3.31 -16.75
N GLN A 108 8.19 3.22 -15.47
CA GLN A 108 8.17 4.30 -14.52
C GLN A 108 9.62 4.79 -14.38
N GLY A 109 9.89 6.05 -14.71
CA GLY A 109 11.22 6.62 -14.49
C GLY A 109 11.54 6.56 -13.00
N ASP A 110 12.74 6.10 -12.62
CA ASP A 110 13.13 5.98 -11.21
C ASP A 110 12.91 7.29 -10.46
N ALA A 111 12.43 7.19 -9.21
CA ALA A 111 12.30 8.36 -8.34
C ALA A 111 13.66 9.04 -8.14
N VAL A 112 13.66 10.37 -8.11
CA VAL A 112 14.85 11.21 -7.99
C VAL A 112 14.81 11.96 -6.68
N GLU A 113 15.87 11.86 -5.90
CA GLU A 113 16.08 12.63 -4.69
C GLU A 113 16.53 14.05 -5.03
N TRP A 114 15.85 15.06 -4.49
CA TRP A 114 16.39 16.42 -4.47
C TRP A 114 17.28 16.63 -3.25
N ARG A 115 18.53 16.18 -3.39
CA ARG A 115 19.47 16.08 -2.27
C ARG A 115 19.68 17.41 -1.57
N VAL A 116 19.79 17.35 -0.24
CA VAL A 116 20.20 18.50 0.59
C VAL A 116 21.58 19.02 0.18
N THR A 117 22.49 18.13 -0.23
CA THR A 117 23.83 18.52 -0.71
C THR A 117 23.80 19.36 -1.99
N ASP A 118 22.72 19.24 -2.77
CA ASP A 118 22.51 19.94 -4.02
C ASP A 118 21.62 21.19 -3.82
N GLY A 119 21.32 21.53 -2.57
CA GLY A 119 20.47 22.66 -2.17
C GLY A 119 18.98 22.34 -2.07
N GLY A 120 18.62 21.06 -2.07
CA GLY A 120 17.24 20.59 -1.97
C GLY A 120 16.73 20.32 -0.57
N ASN A 121 15.50 19.82 -0.50
CA ASN A 121 14.81 19.46 0.75
C ASN A 121 15.04 18.00 1.18
N GLY A 122 15.74 17.19 0.38
CA GLY A 122 15.95 15.76 0.67
C GLY A 122 14.76 14.88 0.28
N HIS A 123 13.69 15.46 -0.28
CA HIS A 123 12.51 14.73 -0.71
C HIS A 123 12.77 13.97 -2.00
N TRP A 124 11.91 13.00 -2.29
CA TRP A 124 11.96 12.19 -3.50
C TRP A 124 10.80 12.54 -4.42
N TYR A 125 11.05 12.53 -5.73
CA TYR A 125 10.07 12.93 -6.73
C TYR A 125 10.00 11.95 -7.89
N GLN A 126 8.80 11.70 -8.39
CA GLN A 126 8.57 10.83 -9.53
C GLN A 126 7.30 11.21 -10.29
N LEU A 127 7.27 10.99 -11.60
CA LEU A 127 6.03 11.14 -12.35
C LEU A 127 5.13 9.91 -12.23
N THR A 128 3.82 10.08 -12.03
CA THR A 128 2.83 8.98 -12.05
C THR A 128 2.93 8.18 -13.34
N ALA A 129 2.64 6.88 -13.32
CA ALA A 129 2.79 6.03 -14.50
C ALA A 129 1.86 6.44 -15.65
N ALA A 130 0.60 6.80 -15.34
CA ALA A 130 -0.41 7.13 -16.33
C ALA A 130 -0.71 8.64 -16.39
N ILE A 131 -1.07 9.10 -17.58
CA ILE A 131 -1.81 10.34 -17.77
C ILE A 131 -3.22 10.12 -17.21
N SER A 132 -3.65 11.00 -16.32
CA SER A 132 -4.96 10.89 -15.67
C SER A 132 -5.46 12.26 -15.23
N ARG A 133 -6.71 12.32 -14.78
CA ARG A 133 -7.26 13.55 -14.20
C ARG A 133 -6.62 13.82 -12.85
N TRP A 134 -6.68 15.07 -12.41
CA TRP A 134 -6.05 15.47 -11.16
C TRP A 134 -6.46 14.60 -9.96
N PRO A 135 -7.76 14.27 -9.72
CA PRO A 135 -8.14 13.43 -8.58
C PRO A 135 -7.59 11.99 -8.68
N ASP A 136 -7.60 11.42 -9.88
CA ASP A 136 -7.04 10.08 -10.14
C ASP A 136 -5.53 10.07 -9.95
N SER A 137 -4.85 11.14 -10.39
CA SER A 137 -3.42 11.32 -10.23
C SER A 137 -3.03 11.50 -8.75
N ALA A 138 -3.84 12.25 -8.00
CA ALA A 138 -3.69 12.40 -6.55
C ALA A 138 -3.90 11.07 -5.81
N ALA A 139 -4.94 10.32 -6.16
CA ALA A 139 -5.17 8.98 -5.62
C ALA A 139 -4.01 8.01 -5.96
N SER A 140 -3.47 8.10 -7.18
CA SER A 140 -2.30 7.32 -7.58
C SER A 140 -1.06 7.69 -6.77
N ALA A 141 -0.81 8.97 -6.50
CA ALA A 141 0.31 9.40 -5.66
C ALA A 141 0.18 8.84 -4.23
N VAL A 142 -1.02 8.92 -3.64
CA VAL A 142 -1.31 8.34 -2.31
C VAL A 142 -1.11 6.83 -2.29
N SER A 143 -1.54 6.12 -3.35
CA SER A 143 -1.33 4.66 -3.44
C SER A 143 0.15 4.25 -3.51
N LEU A 144 1.04 5.19 -3.83
CA LEU A 144 2.48 4.99 -3.86
C LEU A 144 3.16 5.42 -2.55
N GLY A 145 2.41 5.77 -1.51
CA GLY A 145 2.96 6.25 -0.23
C GLY A 145 3.45 7.70 -0.26
N GLY A 146 3.15 8.45 -1.33
CA GLY A 146 3.49 9.86 -1.49
C GLY A 146 2.26 10.73 -1.73
N MET A 147 2.46 11.97 -2.18
CA MET A 147 1.39 12.89 -2.52
C MET A 147 1.73 13.66 -3.81
N LEU A 148 0.76 14.29 -4.47
CA LEU A 148 1.13 15.25 -5.51
C LEU A 148 1.92 16.40 -4.90
N CYS A 149 3.03 16.77 -5.52
CA CYS A 149 4.05 17.59 -4.89
C CYS A 149 3.55 18.98 -4.50
N SER A 150 4.07 19.49 -3.39
CA SER A 150 3.99 20.91 -3.07
C SER A 150 5.21 21.64 -3.58
N ILE A 151 5.06 22.94 -3.80
CA ILE A 151 6.17 23.78 -4.26
C ILE A 151 6.20 25.05 -3.42
N THR A 152 7.13 25.05 -2.48
CA THR A 152 7.25 26.03 -1.42
C THR A 152 8.41 27.00 -1.63
N THR A 153 9.29 26.74 -2.61
CA THR A 153 10.42 27.60 -2.97
C THR A 153 10.65 27.70 -4.48
N GLU A 154 11.35 28.75 -4.92
CA GLU A 154 11.76 28.92 -6.32
C GLU A 154 12.80 27.86 -6.75
N ALA A 155 13.66 27.43 -5.83
CA ALA A 155 14.66 26.40 -6.10
C ALA A 155 14.00 25.05 -6.36
N GLU A 156 12.93 24.74 -5.62
CA GLU A 156 12.10 23.55 -5.82
C GLU A 156 11.38 23.60 -7.15
N ASN A 157 10.74 24.72 -7.49
CA ASN A 157 10.12 24.91 -8.79
C ASN A 157 11.11 24.66 -9.93
N SER A 158 12.33 25.18 -9.82
CA SER A 158 13.40 24.97 -10.80
C SER A 158 13.84 23.50 -10.91
N PHE A 159 13.97 22.80 -9.77
CA PHE A 159 14.28 21.37 -9.75
C PHE A 159 13.19 20.56 -10.44
N ILE A 160 11.92 20.83 -10.13
CA ILE A 160 10.79 20.12 -10.72
C ILE A 160 10.69 20.37 -12.23
N VAL A 161 10.93 21.61 -12.69
CA VAL A 161 11.02 21.90 -14.14
C VAL A 161 12.11 21.04 -14.81
N SER A 162 13.26 20.85 -14.16
CA SER A 162 14.32 19.99 -14.69
C SER A 162 13.94 18.50 -14.73
N LEU A 163 13.09 18.05 -13.81
CA LEU A 163 12.57 16.68 -13.73
C LEU A 163 11.55 16.40 -14.84
N ILE A 164 10.63 17.34 -15.09
CA ILE A 164 9.51 17.13 -16.04
C ILE A 164 9.87 17.47 -17.49
N GLY A 165 10.88 18.32 -17.72
CA GLY A 165 11.27 18.79 -19.05
C GLY A 165 10.16 19.61 -19.71
N ASP A 166 9.79 19.26 -20.95
CA ASP A 166 8.76 19.96 -21.72
C ASP A 166 7.31 19.51 -21.39
N GLN A 167 7.15 18.60 -20.42
CA GLN A 167 5.84 18.08 -20.03
C GLN A 167 5.03 19.12 -19.23
N THR A 168 3.71 19.01 -19.31
CA THR A 168 2.79 19.60 -18.34
C THR A 168 2.37 18.52 -17.36
N CYS A 169 2.42 18.80 -16.06
CA CYS A 169 2.15 17.82 -15.02
C CYS A 169 1.27 18.41 -13.90
N TRP A 170 0.48 17.55 -13.26
CA TRP A 170 -0.28 17.90 -12.07
C TRP A 170 0.63 18.08 -10.86
N ILE A 171 0.35 19.11 -10.07
CA ILE A 171 0.95 19.36 -8.75
C ILE A 171 -0.13 19.31 -7.69
N GLY A 172 0.24 19.24 -6.41
CA GLY A 172 -0.68 19.07 -5.28
C GLY A 172 -1.49 20.32 -4.92
N GLY A 173 -1.41 21.37 -5.73
CA GLY A 173 -2.10 22.63 -5.48
C GLY A 173 -3.55 22.57 -5.95
N ARG A 174 -4.47 23.04 -5.10
CA ARG A 174 -5.90 23.10 -5.41
C ARG A 174 -6.59 24.29 -4.75
N ARG A 175 -7.79 24.64 -5.21
CA ARG A 175 -8.63 25.65 -4.56
C ARG A 175 -9.00 25.21 -3.15
N ASN A 176 -9.05 26.18 -2.23
CA ASN A 176 -9.51 25.96 -0.87
C ASN A 176 -11.06 25.94 -0.83
N PRO A 177 -11.70 24.83 -0.44
CA PRO A 177 -13.16 24.71 -0.41
C PRO A 177 -13.81 25.60 0.64
N ALA A 178 -13.06 26.00 1.68
CA ALA A 178 -13.53 26.95 2.69
C ALA A 178 -13.40 28.41 2.23
N ASN A 179 -12.50 28.69 1.29
CA ASN A 179 -12.29 30.02 0.72
C ASN A 179 -11.73 29.92 -0.72
N PHE A 180 -12.61 29.92 -1.72
CA PHE A 180 -12.24 29.74 -3.13
C PHE A 180 -11.31 30.82 -3.70
N SER A 181 -11.07 31.92 -2.97
CA SER A 181 -10.06 32.93 -3.34
C SER A 181 -8.62 32.48 -3.05
N GLU A 182 -8.45 31.37 -2.33
CA GLU A 182 -7.15 30.84 -1.89
C GLU A 182 -6.85 29.49 -2.54
N PHE A 183 -5.55 29.20 -2.65
CA PHE A 183 -5.03 27.87 -2.97
C PHE A 183 -4.42 27.24 -1.72
N VAL A 184 -4.48 25.93 -1.66
CA VAL A 184 -3.88 25.10 -0.63
C VAL A 184 -3.15 23.92 -1.27
N TRP A 185 -2.06 23.50 -0.64
CA TRP A 185 -1.39 22.26 -0.98
C TRP A 185 -2.07 21.07 -0.31
N LEU A 186 -2.09 19.93 -0.98
CA LEU A 186 -2.65 18.69 -0.46
C LEU A 186 -1.99 18.25 0.86
N ASP A 187 -0.67 18.34 0.92
CA ASP A 187 0.15 17.98 2.09
C ASP A 187 -0.11 18.89 3.31
N GLY A 188 -0.69 20.08 3.09
CA GLY A 188 -0.95 21.10 4.10
C GLY A 188 0.24 22.04 4.34
N SER A 189 1.27 21.96 3.50
CA SER A 189 2.36 22.93 3.49
C SER A 189 1.82 24.35 3.27
N THR A 190 2.55 25.34 3.80
CA THR A 190 2.06 26.72 3.76
C THR A 190 2.18 27.32 2.37
N TRP A 191 1.09 27.87 1.83
CA TRP A 191 1.07 28.59 0.55
C TRP A 191 1.87 29.91 0.61
N LYS A 192 3.19 29.84 0.37
CA LYS A 192 4.12 31.00 0.46
C LYS A 192 4.81 31.35 -0.84
N HIS A 193 4.91 30.40 -1.76
CA HIS A 193 5.53 30.57 -3.06
C HIS A 193 4.46 30.45 -4.14
N THR A 194 4.66 31.21 -5.22
CA THR A 194 3.78 31.20 -6.39
C THR A 194 4.63 31.36 -7.62
N HIS A 195 4.36 30.56 -8.65
CA HIS A 195 5.02 30.66 -9.95
C HIS A 195 3.98 30.59 -11.09
N PHE A 196 2.84 31.26 -10.92
CA PHE A 196 1.79 31.34 -11.93
C PHE A 196 2.32 31.96 -13.24
N GLN A 197 1.84 31.45 -14.36
CA GLN A 197 2.12 32.04 -15.66
C GLN A 197 1.54 33.46 -15.74
N ILE A 198 2.04 34.25 -16.70
CA ILE A 198 1.52 35.60 -16.92
C ILE A 198 0.04 35.51 -17.31
N GLY A 199 -0.81 36.13 -16.49
CA GLY A 199 -2.26 36.10 -16.68
C GLY A 199 -2.98 35.06 -15.83
N GLU A 200 -2.24 34.22 -15.10
CA GLU A 200 -2.78 33.24 -14.16
C GLU A 200 -2.69 33.72 -12.70
N PRO A 201 -3.56 33.20 -11.81
CA PRO A 201 -4.69 32.32 -12.08
C PRO A 201 -5.91 33.08 -12.66
N ASN A 202 -6.49 32.62 -13.76
CA ASN A 202 -7.66 33.24 -14.40
C ASN A 202 -8.94 32.40 -14.37
N GLY A 203 -8.86 31.15 -13.89
CA GLY A 203 -9.99 30.23 -13.87
C GLY A 203 -10.28 29.57 -15.22
N CYS A 204 -10.78 28.33 -15.21
CA CYS A 204 -10.93 27.54 -16.43
C CYS A 204 -12.26 27.83 -17.18
N ASN A 205 -12.25 28.78 -18.10
CA ASN A 205 -13.36 28.94 -19.04
C ASN A 205 -13.15 28.01 -20.26
N PRO A 206 -14.10 27.12 -20.68
CA PRO A 206 -15.50 26.98 -20.27
C PRO A 206 -15.79 25.77 -19.35
N CYS A 207 -14.79 25.10 -18.77
CA CYS A 207 -14.99 23.88 -17.98
C CYS A 207 -15.68 24.10 -16.62
N GLY A 208 -15.72 25.33 -16.13
CA GLY A 208 -16.33 25.68 -14.84
C GLY A 208 -15.32 26.40 -13.95
N GLU A 209 -15.22 25.98 -12.68
CA GLU A 209 -14.19 26.49 -11.76
C GLU A 209 -12.86 25.76 -12.00
N ALA A 210 -11.75 26.51 -12.08
CA ALA A 210 -10.42 25.91 -12.01
C ALA A 210 -10.13 25.51 -10.57
N LEU A 211 -10.17 24.21 -10.31
CA LEU A 211 -10.01 23.66 -8.97
C LEU A 211 -8.58 23.21 -8.68
N TYR A 212 -7.77 22.98 -9.71
CA TYR A 212 -6.51 22.25 -9.58
C TYR A 212 -5.37 22.90 -10.35
N LEU A 213 -4.15 22.73 -9.88
CA LEU A 213 -2.97 23.32 -10.50
C LEU A 213 -2.18 22.30 -11.32
N ALA A 214 -1.82 22.73 -12.53
CA ALA A 214 -0.80 22.10 -13.36
C ALA A 214 0.41 23.01 -13.47
N MET A 215 1.56 22.44 -13.80
CA MET A 215 2.75 23.20 -14.15
C MET A 215 3.42 22.69 -15.41
N ASN A 216 4.22 23.57 -16.01
CA ASN A 216 5.19 23.25 -17.05
C ASN A 216 6.43 24.13 -16.84
N ALA A 217 7.37 24.13 -17.80
CA ALA A 217 8.60 24.92 -17.74
C ALA A 217 8.40 26.45 -17.67
N VAL A 218 7.22 26.97 -17.99
CA VAL A 218 6.91 28.41 -17.98
C VAL A 218 6.30 28.85 -16.65
N GLY A 219 5.48 28.00 -16.03
CA GLY A 219 4.87 28.27 -14.75
C GLY A 219 3.58 27.50 -14.52
N TRP A 220 2.86 27.88 -13.48
CA TRP A 220 1.65 27.21 -13.04
C TRP A 220 0.42 27.77 -13.73
N ASP A 221 -0.53 26.90 -13.97
CA ASP A 221 -1.83 27.21 -14.56
C ASP A 221 -2.93 26.62 -13.68
N ASP A 222 -4.01 27.37 -13.48
CA ASP A 222 -5.20 26.87 -12.78
C ASP A 222 -6.18 26.26 -13.78
N THR A 223 -6.30 24.95 -13.71
CA THR A 223 -7.09 24.16 -14.65
C THR A 223 -8.35 23.63 -13.96
N GLY A 224 -9.33 23.19 -14.74
CA GLY A 224 -10.44 22.39 -14.24
C GLY A 224 -10.64 21.13 -15.06
N LEU A 225 -11.56 20.29 -14.63
CA LEU A 225 -11.79 18.97 -15.22
C LEU A 225 -12.81 19.06 -16.36
N ALA A 226 -12.38 19.55 -17.54
CA ALA A 226 -13.25 19.45 -18.70
C ALA A 226 -13.63 17.98 -18.93
N SER A 227 -14.91 17.71 -19.24
CA SER A 227 -15.45 16.34 -19.33
C SER A 227 -14.74 15.41 -20.33
N ASN A 228 -13.93 15.96 -21.23
CA ASN A 228 -13.14 15.28 -22.25
C ASN A 228 -11.62 15.46 -22.10
N ASP A 229 -11.14 16.08 -21.01
CA ASP A 229 -9.70 16.24 -20.77
C ASP A 229 -9.09 14.89 -20.35
N PRO A 230 -8.10 14.36 -21.11
CA PRO A 230 -7.33 13.19 -20.69
C PRO A 230 -6.49 13.46 -19.42
N GLY A 231 -6.24 14.72 -19.10
CA GLY A 231 -5.43 15.17 -17.98
C GLY A 231 -3.92 15.07 -18.26
N PHE A 232 -3.14 15.02 -17.19
CA PHE A 232 -1.68 15.03 -17.21
C PHE A 232 -1.15 13.90 -16.32
N ARG A 233 0.16 13.65 -16.40
CA ARG A 233 0.84 12.89 -15.34
C ARG A 233 0.96 13.78 -14.11
N GLY A 234 0.90 13.22 -12.93
CA GLY A 234 1.19 13.93 -11.69
C GLY A 234 2.64 13.79 -11.28
N ILE A 235 3.10 14.71 -10.45
CA ILE A 235 4.40 14.67 -9.81
C ILE A 235 4.18 14.19 -8.39
N VAL A 236 4.54 12.95 -8.11
CA VAL A 236 4.56 12.35 -6.78
C VAL A 236 5.77 12.89 -6.02
N GLU A 237 5.55 13.24 -4.77
CA GLU A 237 6.56 13.63 -3.79
C GLU A 237 6.46 12.72 -2.56
N TRP A 238 7.60 12.22 -2.09
CA TRP A 238 7.73 11.58 -0.78
C TRP A 238 8.55 12.50 0.12
N GLU A 239 7.93 12.91 1.22
CA GLU A 239 8.50 13.76 2.27
C GLU A 239 8.38 13.15 3.67
N GLY A 240 7.82 11.94 3.78
CA GLY A 240 7.63 11.25 5.06
C GLY A 240 8.95 10.90 5.73
N ASP A 241 9.09 11.21 7.02
CA ASP A 241 10.18 10.78 7.90
C ASP A 241 9.57 10.45 9.26
N CYS A 242 8.99 9.25 9.38
CA CYS A 242 8.21 8.89 10.56
C CYS A 242 9.05 8.75 11.83
N ASN A 243 10.33 8.39 11.68
CA ASN A 243 11.26 8.19 12.78
C ASN A 243 12.09 9.46 13.10
N ASN A 244 11.93 10.53 12.30
CA ASN A 244 12.60 11.83 12.40
C ASN A 244 14.14 11.72 12.39
N ASN A 245 14.68 10.77 11.64
CA ASN A 245 16.12 10.58 11.51
C ASN A 245 16.77 11.45 10.42
N SER A 246 15.98 12.33 9.78
CA SER A 246 16.37 13.21 8.67
C SER A 246 16.69 12.48 7.37
N ILE A 247 16.26 11.23 7.24
CA ILE A 247 16.24 10.47 5.99
C ILE A 247 14.77 10.22 5.66
N ILE A 248 14.36 10.58 4.45
CA ILE A 248 13.00 10.32 3.99
C ILE A 248 12.79 8.81 3.86
N ASP A 249 11.65 8.35 4.38
CA ASP A 249 11.22 6.97 4.49
C ASP A 249 11.36 6.20 3.15
N TYR A 250 10.95 6.82 2.04
CA TYR A 250 11.11 6.26 0.69
C TYR A 250 12.58 5.92 0.37
N GLY A 251 13.50 6.81 0.75
CA GLY A 251 14.94 6.61 0.61
C GLY A 251 15.48 5.49 1.49
N GLU A 252 14.95 5.33 2.70
CA GLU A 252 15.33 4.25 3.62
C GLU A 252 14.94 2.88 3.09
N ILE A 253 13.73 2.74 2.57
CA ILE A 253 13.24 1.50 1.94
C ILE A 253 14.14 1.12 0.77
N ARG A 254 14.40 2.08 -0.13
CA ARG A 254 15.24 1.85 -1.32
C ARG A 254 16.68 1.46 -0.96
N ALA A 255 17.20 1.98 0.16
CA ALA A 255 18.52 1.64 0.68
C ALA A 255 18.55 0.29 1.44
N GLY A 256 17.40 -0.36 1.66
CA GLY A 256 17.28 -1.57 2.47
C GLY A 256 17.49 -1.31 3.97
N LEU A 257 17.30 -0.06 4.41
CA LEU A 257 17.43 0.37 5.80
C LEU A 257 16.09 0.30 6.55
N ALA A 258 14.99 0.33 5.80
CA ALA A 258 13.64 0.15 6.29
C ALA A 258 12.98 -1.07 5.62
N ILE A 259 12.11 -1.77 6.37
CA ILE A 259 11.31 -2.88 5.86
C ILE A 259 9.99 -2.32 5.34
N ASP A 260 9.61 -2.73 4.14
CA ASP A 260 8.32 -2.47 3.50
C ASP A 260 7.80 -3.80 2.93
N THR A 261 7.08 -4.54 3.77
CA THR A 261 6.68 -5.92 3.42
C THR A 261 5.53 -5.94 2.41
N ASN A 262 4.68 -4.91 2.40
CA ASN A 262 3.53 -4.83 1.49
C ASN A 262 3.84 -4.06 0.18
N ALA A 263 5.06 -3.52 0.05
CA ALA A 263 5.56 -2.78 -1.10
C ALA A 263 4.73 -1.55 -1.45
N ASN A 264 4.18 -0.85 -0.46
CA ASN A 264 3.42 0.40 -0.66
C ASN A 264 4.31 1.66 -0.59
N ASN A 265 5.62 1.49 -0.44
CA ASN A 265 6.63 2.54 -0.23
C ASN A 265 6.45 3.36 1.06
N ILE A 266 5.78 2.80 2.06
CA ILE A 266 5.72 3.30 3.44
C ILE A 266 6.38 2.23 4.33
N PRO A 267 7.33 2.59 5.21
CA PRO A 267 7.96 1.62 6.07
C PRO A 267 6.93 0.97 7.02
N ASP A 268 7.05 -0.34 7.24
CA ASP A 268 6.22 -1.07 8.18
C ASP A 268 6.26 -0.40 9.56
N THR A 269 7.44 0.06 10.01
CA THR A 269 7.61 0.81 11.26
C THR A 269 6.74 2.07 11.36
N CYS A 270 6.48 2.75 10.24
CA CYS A 270 5.64 3.93 10.20
C CYS A 270 4.16 3.55 10.24
N GLU A 271 3.76 2.55 9.45
CA GLU A 271 2.40 2.02 9.45
C GLU A 271 2.00 1.49 10.84
N CYS A 272 2.95 0.85 11.53
CA CYS A 272 2.76 0.32 12.87
C CYS A 272 2.74 1.37 13.97
N ALA A 273 3.46 2.48 13.78
CA ALA A 273 3.35 3.61 14.67
C ALA A 273 1.96 4.27 14.58
N GLU A 274 1.34 4.31 13.39
CA GLU A 274 0.00 4.84 13.17
C GLU A 274 -1.10 3.86 13.62
N ASN A 275 -0.98 2.59 13.21
CA ASN A 275 -1.95 1.54 13.50
C ASN A 275 -1.26 0.21 13.87
N PRO A 276 -0.95 0.01 15.17
CA PRO A 276 -0.30 -1.22 15.66
C PRO A 276 -1.10 -2.50 15.40
N ALA A 277 -2.41 -2.39 15.14
CA ALA A 277 -3.27 -3.53 14.87
C ALA A 277 -3.17 -4.05 13.42
N LEU A 278 -2.35 -3.41 12.57
CA LEU A 278 -2.17 -3.89 11.21
C LEU A 278 -1.48 -5.27 11.22
N PRO A 279 -1.93 -6.20 10.35
CA PRO A 279 -1.28 -7.48 10.13
C PRO A 279 0.25 -7.40 9.97
N ILE A 280 0.75 -6.39 9.27
CA ILE A 280 2.17 -6.20 8.97
C ILE A 280 3.03 -5.93 10.22
N CYS A 281 2.43 -5.40 11.29
CA CYS A 281 3.10 -5.02 12.53
C CYS A 281 3.43 -6.17 13.45
N CYS A 282 2.79 -7.30 13.19
CA CYS A 282 3.00 -8.52 13.94
C CYS A 282 3.09 -9.68 12.96
N PRO A 283 4.24 -9.80 12.25
CA PRO A 283 4.42 -10.84 11.25
C PRO A 283 4.28 -12.24 11.88
N GLY A 284 4.64 -12.39 13.16
CA GLY A 284 4.47 -13.64 13.92
C GLY A 284 3.02 -14.00 14.30
N ASP A 285 2.04 -13.09 14.22
CA ASP A 285 0.63 -13.34 14.57
C ASP A 285 -0.13 -13.87 13.36
N VAL A 286 0.16 -15.12 13.02
CA VAL A 286 -0.34 -15.84 11.85
C VAL A 286 -1.86 -15.97 11.88
N VAL A 287 -2.47 -16.04 13.07
CA VAL A 287 -3.93 -16.18 13.21
C VAL A 287 -4.66 -14.86 13.48
N ALA A 288 -3.95 -13.72 13.48
CA ALA A 288 -4.50 -12.38 13.69
C ALA A 288 -5.25 -12.22 15.03
N SER A 289 -4.70 -12.79 16.10
CA SER A 289 -5.28 -12.76 17.45
C SER A 289 -4.85 -11.55 18.29
N GLY A 290 -3.82 -10.81 17.86
CA GLY A 290 -3.17 -9.74 18.62
C GLY A 290 -2.07 -10.23 19.57
N GLU A 291 -1.76 -11.52 19.56
CA GLU A 291 -0.69 -12.14 20.32
C GLU A 291 0.04 -13.16 19.44
N VAL A 292 1.36 -13.21 19.55
CA VAL A 292 2.20 -14.26 18.98
C VAL A 292 2.44 -15.31 20.06
N ASN A 293 1.76 -16.44 19.94
CA ASN A 293 1.80 -17.50 20.95
C ASN A 293 1.77 -18.92 20.34
N ALA A 294 1.49 -19.92 21.19
CA ALA A 294 1.49 -21.32 20.77
C ALA A 294 0.46 -21.66 19.68
N VAL A 295 -0.58 -20.83 19.51
CA VAL A 295 -1.57 -20.99 18.45
C VAL A 295 -0.97 -20.62 17.10
N ASP A 296 -0.19 -19.54 17.01
CA ASP A 296 0.53 -19.13 15.79
C ASP A 296 1.58 -20.14 15.39
N LEU A 297 2.36 -20.59 16.38
CA LEU A 297 3.32 -21.67 16.20
C LEU A 297 2.64 -22.94 15.64
N ALA A 298 1.49 -23.33 16.19
CA ALA A 298 0.75 -24.47 15.71
C ALA A 298 0.23 -24.26 14.27
N ALA A 299 -0.15 -23.02 13.91
CA ALA A 299 -0.57 -22.67 12.55
C ALA A 299 0.59 -22.82 11.54
N VAL A 300 1.79 -22.31 11.87
CA VAL A 300 3.01 -22.49 11.04
C VAL A 300 3.35 -23.96 10.88
N LEU A 301 3.41 -24.72 11.98
CA LEU A 301 3.72 -26.16 11.92
C LEU A 301 2.68 -26.97 11.15
N SER A 302 1.41 -26.54 11.17
CA SER A 302 0.33 -27.19 10.40
C SER A 302 0.40 -26.91 8.91
N ALA A 303 1.07 -25.82 8.50
CA ALA A 303 1.24 -25.41 7.11
C ALA A 303 2.63 -25.76 6.53
N TRP A 304 3.47 -26.48 7.28
CA TRP A 304 4.86 -26.78 6.92
C TRP A 304 5.01 -27.39 5.51
N GLY A 305 5.91 -26.84 4.71
CA GLY A 305 6.17 -27.27 3.34
C GLY A 305 5.08 -26.91 2.33
N THR A 306 4.18 -25.99 2.66
CA THR A 306 3.16 -25.43 1.77
C THR A 306 3.38 -23.94 1.57
N ASP A 307 2.59 -23.29 0.70
CA ASP A 307 2.55 -21.83 0.51
C ASP A 307 1.67 -21.11 1.58
N GLY A 308 1.58 -21.69 2.78
CA GLY A 308 0.69 -21.27 3.86
C GLY A 308 -0.68 -21.96 3.86
N GLY A 309 -1.16 -22.44 2.71
CA GLY A 309 -2.39 -23.22 2.61
C GLY A 309 -3.60 -22.57 3.30
N LYS A 310 -4.13 -23.21 4.37
CA LYS A 310 -5.27 -22.67 5.16
C LYS A 310 -4.90 -21.41 5.95
N PHE A 311 -3.63 -21.29 6.34
CA PHE A 311 -3.09 -20.17 7.09
C PHE A 311 -2.18 -19.37 6.16
N ARG A 312 -2.76 -18.53 5.28
CA ARG A 312 -1.98 -17.78 4.29
C ARG A 312 -0.86 -16.91 4.86
N ARG A 313 -0.93 -16.58 6.15
CA ARG A 313 0.09 -15.80 6.87
C ARG A 313 1.17 -16.67 7.52
N ALA A 314 1.11 -18.00 7.34
CA ALA A 314 2.10 -18.91 7.89
C ALA A 314 3.42 -18.89 7.11
N ASP A 315 3.39 -18.45 5.86
CA ASP A 315 4.56 -18.01 5.09
C ASP A 315 4.77 -16.54 5.44
N VAL A 316 5.47 -16.34 6.56
CA VAL A 316 5.64 -15.05 7.23
C VAL A 316 6.71 -14.23 6.53
N ASP A 317 7.74 -14.87 5.97
CA ASP A 317 8.82 -14.19 5.24
C ASP A 317 8.54 -14.02 3.74
N GLY A 318 7.43 -14.60 3.24
CA GLY A 318 6.98 -14.45 1.87
C GLY A 318 7.84 -15.21 0.86
N SER A 319 8.61 -16.20 1.30
CA SER A 319 9.49 -17.00 0.44
C SER A 319 8.72 -17.96 -0.49
N GLY A 320 7.41 -18.15 -0.26
CA GLY A 320 6.55 -19.08 -0.99
C GLY A 320 6.50 -20.48 -0.38
N LEU A 321 7.19 -20.71 0.74
CA LEU A 321 7.24 -21.99 1.44
C LEU A 321 7.32 -21.78 2.95
N VAL A 322 6.39 -22.39 3.70
CA VAL A 322 6.43 -22.43 5.16
C VAL A 322 7.53 -23.37 5.63
N ASP A 323 8.59 -22.82 6.19
CA ASP A 323 9.73 -23.57 6.72
C ASP A 323 10.30 -23.00 8.04
N ALA A 324 11.57 -23.32 8.33
CA ALA A 324 12.23 -22.92 9.56
C ALA A 324 12.46 -21.39 9.64
N ALA A 325 12.50 -20.69 8.50
CA ALA A 325 12.59 -19.25 8.45
C ALA A 325 11.33 -18.60 9.04
N ASP A 326 10.13 -19.03 8.62
CA ASP A 326 8.85 -18.53 9.14
C ASP A 326 8.69 -18.81 10.62
N LEU A 327 9.05 -20.03 11.03
CA LEU A 327 9.07 -20.42 12.44
C LEU A 327 9.97 -19.49 13.26
N THR A 328 11.10 -19.06 12.70
CA THR A 328 12.02 -18.15 13.38
C THR A 328 11.37 -16.78 13.61
N VAL A 329 10.56 -16.28 12.67
CA VAL A 329 9.83 -15.01 12.82
C VAL A 329 8.76 -15.09 13.90
N VAL A 330 8.00 -16.19 13.97
CA VAL A 330 7.02 -16.42 15.04
C VAL A 330 7.72 -16.50 16.41
N LEU A 331 8.84 -17.21 16.50
CA LEU A 331 9.56 -17.35 17.77
C LEU A 331 10.28 -16.06 18.21
N SER A 332 10.75 -15.24 17.27
CA SER A 332 11.41 -13.97 17.59
C SER A 332 10.43 -12.87 18.01
N SER A 333 9.15 -13.01 17.60
CA SER A 333 8.10 -12.03 17.87
C SER A 333 7.15 -12.45 19.01
N TRP A 334 7.55 -13.42 19.84
CA TRP A 334 6.70 -14.02 20.87
C TRP A 334 6.20 -13.01 21.92
N GLY A 335 4.90 -12.97 22.16
CA GLY A 335 4.28 -12.07 23.13
C GLY A 335 3.09 -11.29 22.56
N SER A 336 2.74 -10.18 23.21
CA SER A 336 1.68 -9.29 22.73
C SER A 336 2.18 -8.40 21.60
N CYS A 337 1.30 -8.09 20.66
CA CYS A 337 1.54 -7.19 19.54
C CYS A 337 1.33 -5.70 19.86
N LEU A 338 1.06 -5.36 21.14
CA LEU A 338 0.70 -4.01 21.61
C LEU A 338 1.61 -3.54 22.75
#